data_AF-A8Y425-F1
#
_entry.id   AF-A8Y425-F1
#
_cell.length_a   1.000
_cell.length_b   1.000
_cell.length_c   1.000
_cell.angle_alpha   90.00
_cell.angle_beta   90.00
_cell.angle_gamma   90.00
#
_symmetry.space_group_name_H-M   'P 1'
#
loop_
_entity.id
_entity.type
_entity.pdbx_description
1 polymer ?
#
loop_
_entity_poly.entity_id
_entity_poly.type
_entity_poly.pdbx_seq_one_letter_code
_entity_poly.pdbx_strand_id
1 'polypeptide(L)'
;MIEDSGERPAQDPNKFAVESFATKVAESVESKLFGINLLSRMQGFQEEKAPTLKQKGYQYQTDFNVKVINMLAEAKRKGSFEEAIDKASAMLRKRNQENVLLDRNPAALKQVESKRAISELTGTSDSSDTKFLALASILAREEPSA
;
A
#
# COMPACT_ATOMS: atom_id res chain seq x y z
N MET A 1 34.11 9.91 -65.69
CA MET A 1 34.77 9.47 -64.43
C MET A 1 35.53 10.65 -63.86
N ILE A 2 35.79 10.66 -62.55
CA ILE A 2 36.30 11.74 -61.66
C ILE A 2 35.14 12.19 -60.74
N GLU A 3 34.80 11.36 -59.74
CA GLU A 3 35.42 11.19 -58.41
C GLU A 3 34.82 12.18 -57.40
N ASP A 4 33.79 11.68 -56.73
CA ASP A 4 33.11 12.23 -55.56
C ASP A 4 34.06 12.15 -54.35
N SER A 5 34.85 13.19 -54.13
CA SER A 5 35.68 13.33 -52.94
C SER A 5 34.86 13.87 -51.77
N GLY A 6 33.95 13.02 -51.26
CA GLY A 6 33.28 13.23 -49.99
C GLY A 6 34.26 13.04 -48.83
N GLU A 7 34.96 14.10 -48.44
CA GLU A 7 35.66 14.16 -47.15
C GLU A 7 34.62 14.00 -46.03
N ARG A 8 34.54 12.79 -45.47
CA ARG A 8 33.81 12.56 -44.23
C ARG A 8 34.52 13.36 -43.13
N PRO A 9 33.81 14.21 -42.35
CA PRO A 9 34.45 14.98 -41.29
C PRO A 9 35.11 14.00 -40.32
N ALA A 10 36.43 14.17 -40.11
CA ALA A 10 37.19 13.40 -39.15
C ALA A 10 36.53 13.57 -37.77
N GLN A 11 35.95 12.49 -37.24
CA GLN A 11 35.38 12.48 -35.90
C GLN A 11 36.49 12.74 -34.90
N ASP A 12 36.37 13.84 -34.14
CA ASP A 12 37.34 14.23 -33.12
C ASP A 12 37.44 13.11 -32.06
N PRO A 13 38.58 12.40 -31.97
CA PRO A 13 38.76 11.26 -31.08
C PRO A 13 38.62 11.66 -29.59
N ASN A 14 38.89 12.93 -29.26
CA ASN A 14 38.71 13.43 -27.90
C ASN A 14 37.23 13.56 -27.53
N LYS A 15 36.38 13.95 -28.49
CA LYS A 15 34.94 14.05 -28.27
C LYS A 15 34.30 12.68 -28.00
N PHE A 16 34.69 11.66 -28.78
CA PHE A 16 34.22 10.29 -28.58
C PHE A 16 34.67 9.68 -27.24
N ALA A 17 35.91 9.97 -26.82
CA ALA A 17 36.43 9.49 -25.53
C ALA A 17 35.69 10.11 -24.34
N VAL A 18 35.37 11.40 -24.40
CA VAL A 18 34.60 12.10 -23.36
C VAL A 18 33.16 11.59 -23.27
N GLU A 19 32.50 11.38 -24.42
CA GLU A 19 31.15 10.83 -24.48
C GLU A 19 31.11 9.39 -23.95
N SER A 20 32.07 8.54 -24.33
CA SER A 20 32.16 7.16 -23.82
C SER A 20 32.40 7.09 -22.31
N PHE A 21 33.22 7.99 -21.77
CA PHE A 21 33.46 8.10 -20.34
C PHE A 21 32.20 8.59 -19.61
N ALA A 22 31.52 9.62 -20.12
CA ALA A 22 30.29 10.13 -19.54
C ALA A 22 29.19 9.05 -19.47
N THR A 23 29.02 8.25 -20.53
CA THR A 23 28.06 7.15 -20.56
C THR A 23 28.42 6.06 -19.55
N LYS A 24 29.69 5.63 -19.46
CA LYS A 24 30.13 4.66 -18.46
C LYS A 24 29.95 5.16 -17.02
N VAL A 25 30.17 6.45 -16.78
CA VAL A 25 29.94 7.07 -15.48
C VAL A 25 28.45 7.08 -15.16
N ALA A 26 27.59 7.46 -16.11
CA ALA A 26 26.14 7.45 -15.94
C ALA A 26 25.61 6.03 -15.63
N GLU A 27 26.02 5.02 -16.40
CA GLU A 27 25.66 3.61 -16.17
C GLU A 27 26.18 3.09 -14.81
N SER A 28 27.38 3.50 -14.40
CA SER A 28 27.95 3.15 -13.10
C SER A 28 27.22 3.82 -11.93
N VAL A 29 26.79 5.08 -12.10
CA VAL A 29 26.00 5.80 -11.10
C VAL A 29 24.61 5.20 -11.00
N GLU A 30 23.93 4.90 -12.11
CA GLU A 30 22.60 4.30 -12.11
C GLU A 30 22.59 2.90 -11.49
N SER A 31 23.57 2.04 -11.83
CA SER A 31 23.69 0.71 -11.24
C SER A 31 23.99 0.75 -9.74
N LYS A 32 24.84 1.68 -9.28
CA LYS A 32 25.09 1.91 -7.85
C LYS A 32 23.88 2.48 -7.13
N LEU A 33 23.17 3.43 -7.74
CA LEU A 33 21.97 4.02 -7.17
C LEU A 33 20.87 2.97 -7.03
N PHE A 34 20.69 2.11 -8.04
CA PHE A 34 19.80 0.96 -7.99
C PHE A 34 20.21 -0.02 -6.89
N GLY A 35 21.50 -0.36 -6.80
CA GLY A 35 22.04 -1.24 -5.75
C GLY A 35 21.85 -0.68 -4.33
N ILE A 36 22.05 0.61 -4.13
CA ILE A 36 21.81 1.31 -2.85
C ILE A 36 20.32 1.32 -2.51
N ASN A 37 19.44 1.55 -3.49
CA ASN A 37 17.99 1.53 -3.29
C ASN A 37 17.50 0.11 -2.95
N LEU A 38 18.07 -0.91 -3.59
CA LEU A 38 17.77 -2.32 -3.32
C LEU A 38 18.28 -2.74 -1.94
N LEU A 39 19.50 -2.39 -1.57
CA LEU A 39 20.06 -2.64 -0.24
C LEU A 39 19.25 -1.93 0.85
N SER A 40 18.88 -0.66 0.64
CA SER A 40 18.02 0.10 1.55
C SER A 40 16.61 -0.52 1.68
N ARG A 41 16.09 -1.14 0.61
CA ARG A 41 14.83 -1.90 0.63
C ARG A 41 14.95 -3.27 1.33
N MET A 42 16.14 -3.87 1.35
CA MET A 42 16.40 -5.17 1.97
C MET A 42 16.78 -5.08 3.46
N GLN A 43 17.33 -3.95 3.92
CA GLN A 43 17.92 -3.84 5.26
C GLN A 43 16.94 -3.57 6.42
N GLY A 44 15.62 -3.53 6.20
CA GLY A 44 14.71 -2.98 7.23
C GLY A 44 13.27 -3.50 7.27
N PHE A 45 12.93 -4.63 6.64
CA PHE A 45 11.58 -5.19 6.81
C PHE A 45 11.54 -6.09 8.06
N GLN A 46 11.20 -5.47 9.19
CA GLN A 46 10.64 -6.17 10.33
C GLN A 46 9.13 -6.02 10.24
N GLU A 47 8.41 -7.13 10.06
CA GLU A 47 6.96 -7.11 10.14
C GLU A 47 6.57 -6.63 11.54
N GLU A 48 5.83 -5.52 11.61
CA GLU A 48 5.37 -5.00 12.89
C GLU A 48 4.38 -6.00 13.49
N LYS A 49 4.50 -6.24 14.80
CA LYS A 49 3.58 -7.09 15.55
C LYS A 49 2.79 -6.23 16.50
N ALA A 50 1.47 -6.41 16.49
CA ALA A 50 0.60 -5.68 17.41
C ALA A 50 0.95 -6.05 18.87
N PRO A 51 1.12 -5.07 19.77
CA PRO A 51 1.22 -5.35 21.19
C PRO A 51 -0.09 -5.96 21.70
N THR A 52 0.02 -6.81 22.71
CA THR A 52 -1.14 -7.41 23.37
C THR A 52 -1.75 -6.42 24.38
N LEU A 53 -2.97 -5.98 24.11
CA LEU A 53 -3.75 -5.06 24.92
C LEU A 53 -4.90 -5.78 25.63
N LYS A 54 -5.21 -5.35 26.86
CA LYS A 54 -6.25 -5.99 27.69
C LYS A 54 -7.68 -5.67 27.21
N GLN A 55 -7.89 -4.51 26.59
CA GLN A 55 -9.20 -4.11 26.07
C GLN A 55 -9.36 -4.53 24.61
N LYS A 56 -10.36 -5.38 24.33
CA LYS A 56 -10.58 -5.95 23.01
C LYS A 56 -10.75 -4.91 21.90
N GLY A 57 -11.44 -3.80 22.19
CA GLY A 57 -11.61 -2.71 21.21
C GLY A 57 -10.29 -2.05 20.80
N TYR A 58 -9.39 -1.82 21.77
CA TYR A 58 -8.05 -1.30 21.46
C TYR A 58 -7.15 -2.33 20.80
N GLN A 59 -7.28 -3.62 21.16
CA GLN A 59 -6.58 -4.70 20.46
C GLN A 59 -6.96 -4.69 18.97
N TYR A 60 -8.25 -4.67 18.67
CA TYR A 60 -8.75 -4.66 17.29
C TYR A 60 -8.22 -3.46 16.49
N GLN A 61 -8.22 -2.27 17.09
CA GLN A 61 -7.69 -1.08 16.44
C GLN A 61 -6.18 -1.19 16.20
N THR A 62 -5.45 -1.77 17.14
CA THR A 62 -4.00 -1.93 17.04
C THR A 62 -3.63 -2.97 15.99
N ASP A 63 -4.34 -4.10 15.94
CA ASP A 63 -4.18 -5.13 14.91
C ASP A 63 -4.45 -4.57 13.51
N PHE A 64 -5.51 -3.77 13.39
CA PHE A 64 -5.83 -3.08 12.13
C PHE A 64 -4.72 -2.12 11.71
N ASN A 65 -4.20 -1.32 12.63
CA ASN A 65 -3.12 -0.36 12.35
C ASN A 65 -1.86 -1.08 11.85
N VAL A 66 -1.44 -2.14 12.55
CA VAL A 66 -0.28 -2.95 12.18
C VAL A 66 -0.47 -3.58 10.80
N LYS A 67 -1.67 -4.07 10.48
CA LYS A 67 -1.97 -4.60 9.16
C LYS A 67 -1.77 -3.56 8.04
N VAL A 68 -2.21 -2.33 8.26
CA VAL A 68 -2.01 -1.23 7.29
C VAL A 68 -0.53 -0.87 7.17
N ILE A 69 0.19 -0.79 8.29
CA ILE A 69 1.63 -0.48 8.30
C ILE A 69 2.42 -1.55 7.53
N ASN A 70 2.18 -2.83 7.80
CA ASN A 70 2.88 -3.93 7.13
C ASN A 70 2.56 -3.96 5.63
N MET A 71 1.31 -3.70 5.23
CA MET A 71 0.94 -3.58 3.82
C MET A 71 1.70 -2.45 3.12
N LEU A 72 1.76 -1.27 3.72
CA LEU A 72 2.47 -0.12 3.14
C LEU A 72 3.98 -0.35 3.10
N ALA A 73 4.55 -0.99 4.13
CA ALA A 73 5.95 -1.37 4.17
C ALA A 73 6.30 -2.39 3.07
N GLU A 74 5.42 -3.37 2.84
CA GLU A 74 5.58 -4.34 1.76
C GLU A 74 5.49 -3.69 0.38
N ALA A 75 4.53 -2.78 0.20
CA ALA A 75 4.39 -1.99 -1.03
C ALA A 75 5.62 -1.12 -1.31
N LYS A 76 6.18 -0.49 -0.27
CA LYS A 76 7.43 0.27 -0.36
C LYS A 76 8.60 -0.59 -0.85
N ARG A 77 8.67 -1.85 -0.41
CA ARG A 77 9.69 -2.82 -0.86
C ARG A 77 9.47 -3.25 -2.31
N LYS A 78 8.22 -3.54 -2.71
CA LYS A 78 7.86 -3.99 -4.06
C LYS A 78 7.82 -2.86 -5.09
N GLY A 79 7.79 -1.60 -4.65
CA GLY A 79 7.61 -0.43 -5.53
C GLY A 79 6.18 -0.22 -6.01
N SER A 80 5.21 -0.95 -5.47
CA SER A 80 3.79 -0.93 -5.83
C SER A 80 3.00 0.03 -4.94
N PHE A 81 3.36 1.32 -4.94
CA PHE A 81 2.81 2.29 -3.99
C PHE A 81 1.35 2.67 -4.27
N GLU A 82 0.99 2.86 -5.54
CA GLU A 82 -0.32 3.41 -5.92
C GLU A 82 -1.46 2.47 -5.51
N GLU A 83 -1.38 1.19 -5.88
CA GLU A 83 -2.35 0.17 -5.46
C GLU A 83 -2.43 0.03 -3.93
N ALA A 84 -1.30 0.13 -3.23
CA ALA A 84 -1.26 0.02 -1.78
C ALA A 84 -1.86 1.24 -1.08
N ILE A 85 -1.67 2.45 -1.63
CA ILE A 85 -2.30 3.68 -1.13
C ILE A 85 -3.81 3.60 -1.31
N ASP A 86 -4.29 3.14 -2.46
CA ASP A 86 -5.73 2.97 -2.72
C ASP A 86 -6.35 1.94 -1.77
N LYS A 87 -5.68 0.81 -1.59
CA LYS A 87 -6.13 -0.25 -0.68
C LYS A 87 -6.12 0.20 0.78
N ALA A 88 -5.06 0.89 1.23
CA ALA A 88 -4.99 1.45 2.58
C ALA A 88 -6.08 2.51 2.79
N SER A 89 -6.33 3.37 1.80
CA SER A 89 -7.40 4.37 1.83
C SER A 89 -8.78 3.72 1.93
N ALA A 90 -9.04 2.64 1.17
CA ALA A 90 -10.29 1.89 1.24
C ALA A 90 -10.48 1.24 2.62
N MET A 91 -9.43 0.61 3.16
CA MET A 91 -9.45 0.01 4.50
C MET A 91 -9.72 1.06 5.58
N LEU A 92 -9.07 2.22 5.53
CA LEU A 92 -9.26 3.31 6.48
C LEU A 92 -10.67 3.90 6.40
N ARG A 93 -11.21 4.13 5.19
CA ARG A 93 -12.59 4.61 5.02
C ARG A 93 -13.60 3.64 5.62
N LYS A 94 -13.44 2.33 5.36
CA LYS A 94 -14.30 1.29 5.94
C LYS A 94 -14.22 1.29 7.47
N ARG A 95 -13.02 1.35 8.03
CA ARG A 95 -12.82 1.40 9.49
C ARG A 95 -13.44 2.65 10.12
N ASN A 96 -13.36 3.80 9.44
CA ASN A 96 -14.01 5.02 9.89
C ASN A 96 -15.54 4.90 9.90
N GLN A 97 -16.14 4.22 8.90
CA GLN A 97 -17.58 3.93 8.90
C GLN A 97 -17.96 3.02 10.07
N GLU A 98 -17.18 1.97 10.34
CA GLU A 98 -17.40 1.10 11.51
C GLU A 98 -17.29 1.87 12.84
N ASN A 99 -16.33 2.80 12.96
CA ASN A 99 -16.18 3.65 14.14
C ASN A 99 -17.37 4.61 14.34
N VAL A 100 -17.92 5.18 13.26
CA VAL A 100 -19.13 6.00 13.34
C VAL A 100 -20.34 5.17 13.75
N LEU A 101 -20.44 3.92 13.30
CA LEU A 101 -21.50 3.00 13.75
C LEU A 101 -21.34 2.64 15.22
N LEU A 102 -20.12 2.38 15.68
CA LEU A 102 -19.80 2.13 17.09
C LEU A 102 -20.19 3.29 17.99
N ASP A 103 -19.85 4.52 17.59
CA ASP A 103 -20.16 5.73 18.34
C ASP A 103 -21.67 5.90 18.52
N ARG A 104 -22.44 5.62 17.46
CA ARG A 104 -23.91 5.71 17.48
C ARG A 104 -24.58 4.54 18.19
N ASN A 105 -24.07 3.33 18.03
CA ASN A 105 -24.61 2.12 18.66
C ASN A 105 -23.45 1.19 19.07
N PRO A 106 -23.04 1.24 20.35
CA PRO A 106 -21.94 0.42 20.87
C PRO A 106 -22.17 -1.10 20.75
N ALA A 107 -23.42 -1.56 20.59
CA ALA A 107 -23.76 -2.97 20.41
C ALA A 107 -23.69 -3.44 18.95
N ALA A 108 -23.65 -2.52 17.97
CA ALA A 108 -23.70 -2.84 16.55
C ALA A 108 -22.45 -3.62 16.07
N LEU A 109 -21.29 -3.42 16.70
CA LEU A 109 -20.05 -4.08 16.27
C LEU A 109 -20.05 -5.58 16.54
N LYS A 110 -20.68 -6.05 17.62
CA LYS A 110 -20.86 -7.50 17.86
C LYS A 110 -21.61 -8.15 16.70
N GLN A 111 -22.60 -7.45 16.15
CA GLN A 111 -23.38 -7.94 15.01
C GLN A 111 -22.60 -7.86 13.70
N VAL A 112 -21.78 -6.82 13.49
CA VAL A 112 -20.92 -6.70 12.30
C VAL A 112 -19.80 -7.73 12.33
N GLU A 113 -19.14 -7.93 13.47
CA GLU A 113 -18.11 -8.97 13.66
C GLU A 113 -18.68 -10.38 13.52
N SER A 114 -19.84 -10.67 14.13
CA SER A 114 -20.48 -11.97 13.97
C SER A 114 -20.84 -12.23 12.51
N LYS A 115 -21.37 -11.22 11.80
CA LYS A 115 -21.74 -11.35 10.38
C LYS A 115 -20.52 -11.45 9.47
N ARG A 116 -19.41 -10.79 9.82
CA ARG A 116 -18.13 -10.88 9.11
C ARG A 116 -17.49 -12.26 9.28
N ALA A 117 -17.46 -12.79 10.50
CA ALA A 117 -17.00 -14.16 10.76
C ALA A 117 -17.84 -15.19 9.98
N ILE A 118 -19.16 -14.99 9.89
CA ILE A 118 -20.05 -15.83 9.08
C ILE A 118 -19.77 -15.64 7.57
N SER A 119 -19.45 -14.43 7.11
CA SER A 119 -19.16 -14.14 5.70
C SER A 119 -17.82 -14.73 5.24
N GLU A 120 -16.81 -14.70 6.11
CA GLU A 120 -15.51 -15.33 5.90
C GLU A 120 -15.64 -16.87 5.85
N LEU A 121 -16.51 -17.44 6.68
CA LEU A 121 -16.83 -18.88 6.64
C LEU A 121 -17.63 -19.31 5.41
N THR A 122 -18.43 -18.40 4.82
CA THR A 122 -19.31 -18.70 3.68
C THR A 122 -18.71 -18.27 2.33
N GLY A 123 -17.50 -17.72 2.31
CA GLY A 123 -16.77 -17.35 1.09
C GLY A 123 -17.34 -16.13 0.35
N THR A 124 -18.16 -15.31 1.01
CA THR A 124 -18.78 -14.11 0.41
C THR A 124 -18.22 -12.85 1.07
N SER A 125 -16.98 -12.46 0.79
CA SER A 125 -16.26 -11.46 1.62
C SER A 125 -16.49 -9.98 1.27
N ASP A 126 -16.74 -9.62 0.01
CA ASP A 126 -16.52 -8.21 -0.39
C ASP A 126 -17.81 -7.37 -0.54
N SER A 127 -18.90 -7.92 -1.11
CA SER A 127 -20.17 -7.16 -1.28
C SER A 127 -21.03 -7.16 -0.01
N SER A 128 -20.83 -8.16 0.83
CA SER A 128 -21.60 -8.46 2.04
C SER A 128 -21.33 -7.44 3.14
N ASP A 129 -20.06 -7.08 3.38
CA ASP A 129 -19.66 -6.16 4.44
C ASP A 129 -20.28 -4.76 4.29
N THR A 130 -20.33 -4.19 3.09
CA THR A 130 -21.02 -2.92 2.83
C THR A 130 -22.53 -2.99 3.05
N LYS A 131 -23.15 -4.11 2.68
CA LYS A 131 -24.58 -4.36 2.91
C LYS A 131 -24.86 -4.52 4.41
N PHE A 132 -23.96 -5.16 5.15
CA PHE A 132 -24.08 -5.33 6.59
C PHE A 132 -23.86 -4.03 7.36
N LEU A 133 -22.92 -3.19 6.94
CA LEU A 133 -22.76 -1.85 7.50
C LEU A 133 -24.01 -0.99 7.25
N ALA A 134 -24.60 -1.06 6.05
CA ALA A 134 -25.85 -0.38 5.76
C ALA A 134 -27.00 -0.92 6.64
N LEU A 135 -27.12 -2.24 6.80
CA LEU A 135 -28.15 -2.85 7.64
C LEU A 135 -27.99 -2.48 9.12
N ALA A 136 -26.75 -2.51 9.64
CA ALA A 136 -26.44 -2.10 11.00
C ALA A 136 -26.74 -0.60 11.22
N SER A 137 -26.50 0.24 10.21
CA SER A 137 -26.83 1.67 10.26
C SER A 137 -28.33 1.95 10.30
N ILE A 138 -29.14 1.10 9.66
CA ILE A 138 -30.61 1.18 9.69
C ILE A 138 -31.12 0.70 11.04
N LEU A 139 -30.64 -0.45 11.53
CA LEU A 139 -31.01 -1.00 12.83
C LEU A 139 -30.62 -0.06 13.99
N ALA A 140 -29.46 0.62 13.88
CA ALA A 140 -29.04 1.63 14.86
C ALA A 140 -29.90 2.91 14.83
N ARG A 141 -30.71 3.13 13.79
CA ARG A 141 -31.71 4.22 13.75
C ARG A 141 -33.07 3.81 14.30
N GLU A 142 -33.36 2.51 14.39
CA GLU A 142 -34.64 1.97 14.85
C GLU A 142 -34.70 1.71 16.36
N GLU A 143 -33.59 1.85 17.09
CA GLU A 143 -33.63 1.93 18.57
C GLU A 143 -34.34 3.25 18.94
N PRO A 144 -35.54 3.21 19.56
CA PRO A 144 -36.29 4.40 19.89
C PRO A 144 -35.56 5.20 20.98
N SER A 145 -35.58 6.53 20.87
CA SER A 145 -35.44 7.35 22.06
C SER A 145 -36.68 7.11 22.94
N ALA A 146 -36.46 6.51 24.11
CA ALA A 146 -37.42 6.22 25.17
C ALA A 146 -38.32 4.99 24.99
#